data_AF-W0DFM9-F1
#
_entry.id   AF-W0DFM9-F1
#
_cell.length_a   1.000
_cell.length_b   1.000
_cell.length_c   1.000
_cell.angle_alpha   90.00
_cell.angle_beta   90.00
_cell.angle_gamma   90.00
#
_symmetry.space_group_name_H-M   'P 1'
#
loop_
_entity.id
_entity.type
_entity.pdbx_description
1 polymer ?
#
loop_
_entity_poly.entity_id
_entity_poly.type
_entity_poly.pdbx_seq_one_letter_code
_entity_poly.pdbx_strand_id
1 'polypeptide(L)'
;MEEQTYAVPFALVGFFLTSKPIEESIRNDVTPEELEKLQEIISRLLFTEGVQVALYPSVVPPDQAEEAIDELEDMIFGEEE
;
A
#
# COMPACT_ATOMS: atom_id res chain seq x y z
N MET A 1 20.38 -7.57 -22.22
CA MET A 1 18.94 -7.29 -22.23
C MET A 1 18.71 -6.57 -20.92
N GLU A 2 18.37 -5.28 -20.96
CA GLU A 2 17.96 -4.58 -19.73
C GLU A 2 16.74 -5.32 -19.18
N GLU A 3 16.81 -5.73 -17.91
CA GLU A 3 15.66 -6.31 -17.22
C GLU A 3 14.58 -5.22 -17.18
N GLN A 4 13.51 -5.41 -17.94
CA GLN A 4 12.36 -4.53 -17.88
C GLN A 4 11.66 -4.75 -16.54
N THR A 5 11.73 -3.74 -15.68
CA THR A 5 10.94 -3.67 -14.45
C THR A 5 9.56 -3.12 -14.77
N TYR A 6 8.52 -3.79 -14.29
CA TYR A 6 7.15 -3.34 -14.38
C TYR A 6 6.68 -3.02 -12.96
N ALA A 7 6.16 -1.82 -12.75
CA ALA A 7 5.37 -1.56 -11.56
C ALA A 7 3.91 -1.89 -11.87
N VAL A 8 3.26 -2.56 -10.92
CA VAL A 8 1.87 -3.01 -11.05
C VAL A 8 1.16 -2.61 -9.76
N PRO A 9 0.14 -1.73 -9.82
CA PRO A 9 -0.63 -1.39 -8.64
C PRO A 9 -1.40 -2.61 -8.15
N PHE A 10 -1.45 -2.81 -6.83
CA PHE A 10 -2.25 -3.86 -6.22
C PHE A 10 -2.89 -3.34 -4.93
N ALA A 11 -4.07 -3.87 -4.60
CA ALA A 11 -4.83 -3.47 -3.41
C ALA A 11 -5.06 -4.68 -2.49
N LEU A 12 -5.00 -4.43 -1.18
CA LEU A 12 -5.42 -5.39 -0.15
C LEU A 12 -6.66 -4.84 0.55
N VAL A 13 -7.79 -5.54 0.40
CA VAL A 13 -9.07 -5.14 1.01
C VAL A 13 -9.29 -5.93 2.29
N GLY A 14 -9.45 -5.23 3.40
CA GLY A 14 -9.74 -5.80 4.72
C GLY A 14 -10.92 -5.12 5.39
N PHE A 15 -11.59 -5.84 6.29
CA PHE A 15 -12.62 -5.28 7.18
C PHE A 15 -12.19 -5.48 8.62
N PHE A 16 -12.40 -4.48 9.46
CA PHE A 16 -12.24 -4.59 10.90
C PHE A 16 -13.54 -4.19 11.59
N LEU A 17 -13.76 -4.74 12.78
CA LEU A 17 -14.90 -4.42 13.63
C LEU A 17 -14.39 -3.67 14.86
N THR A 18 -15.06 -2.58 15.19
CA THR A 18 -14.72 -1.76 16.36
C THR A 18 -15.97 -1.29 17.08
N SER A 19 -15.86 -1.11 18.39
CA SER A 19 -16.86 -0.43 19.22
C SER A 19 -16.48 1.03 19.52
N LYS A 20 -15.36 1.51 18.97
CA LYS A 20 -14.83 2.85 19.14
C LYS A 20 -15.10 3.70 17.88
N PRO A 21 -14.99 5.04 17.97
CA PRO A 21 -14.92 5.89 16.77
C PRO A 21 -13.83 5.41 15.80
N ILE A 22 -14.05 5.63 14.51
CA ILE A 22 -13.14 5.19 13.44
C ILE A 22 -11.78 5.87 13.59
N GLU A 23 -11.76 7.17 13.90
CA GLU A 23 -10.52 7.94 14.05
C GLU A 23 -9.65 7.43 15.21
N GLU A 24 -10.27 6.87 16.25
CA GLU A 24 -9.58 6.26 17.39
C GLU A 24 -9.18 4.80 17.16
N SER A 25 -9.71 4.18 16.09
CA SER A 25 -9.46 2.78 15.75
C SER A 25 -8.30 2.63 14.76
N ILE A 26 -7.86 3.72 14.15
CA ILE A 26 -6.81 3.75 13.15
C ILE A 26 -5.56 4.36 13.76
N ARG A 27 -4.45 3.62 13.68
CA ARG A 27 -3.15 4.09 14.13
C ARG A 27 -2.55 5.02 13.07
N ASN A 28 -2.23 6.26 13.44
CA ASN A 28 -1.71 7.27 12.52
C ASN A 28 -0.18 7.49 12.62
N ASP A 29 0.48 6.83 13.57
CA ASP A 29 1.90 6.98 13.89
C ASP A 29 2.75 5.77 13.45
N VAL A 30 2.43 5.20 12.29
CA VAL A 30 3.22 4.08 11.74
C VAL A 30 4.61 4.59 11.34
N THR A 31 5.65 4.01 11.93
CA THR A 31 7.03 4.38 11.60
C THR A 31 7.51 3.74 10.30
N PRO A 32 8.53 4.31 9.61
CA PRO A 32 9.10 3.71 8.40
C PRO A 32 9.58 2.26 8.61
N GLU A 33 10.20 1.97 9.75
CA GLU A 33 10.69 0.61 10.08
C GLU A 33 9.54 -0.41 10.24
N GLU A 34 8.41 0.01 10.81
CA GLU A 34 7.22 -0.84 10.91
C GLU A 34 6.58 -1.07 9.54
N LEU A 35 6.59 -0.04 8.68
CA LEU A 35 6.08 -0.14 7.32
C LEU A 35 6.95 -1.10 6.47
N GLU A 36 8.27 -1.00 6.57
CA GLU A 36 9.21 -1.92 5.91
C GLU A 36 8.95 -3.38 6.34
N LYS A 37 8.74 -3.63 7.64
CA LYS A 37 8.40 -4.96 8.14
C LYS A 37 7.09 -5.47 7.55
N LEU A 38 6.08 -4.62 7.44
CA LEU A 38 4.79 -4.99 6.83
C LEU A 38 4.95 -5.31 5.34
N GLN A 39 5.70 -4.50 4.60
CA GLN A 39 6.02 -4.73 3.19
C GLN A 39 6.79 -6.03 2.98
N GLU A 40 7.77 -6.34 3.84
CA GLU A 40 8.52 -7.61 3.78
C GLU A 40 7.59 -8.81 3.99
N ILE A 41 6.70 -8.73 4.99
CA ILE A 41 5.71 -9.78 5.26
C ILE A 41 4.80 -9.99 4.04
N ILE A 42 4.27 -8.91 3.47
CA ILE A 42 3.36 -8.99 2.31
C ILE A 42 4.09 -9.56 1.08
N SER A 43 5.28 -9.05 0.76
CA SER A 43 6.13 -9.56 -0.33
C SER A 43 6.35 -11.06 -0.21
N ARG A 44 6.76 -11.53 0.98
CA ARG A 44 7.09 -12.95 1.21
C ARG A 44 5.89 -13.88 1.21
N LEU A 45 4.70 -13.39 1.57
CA LEU A 45 3.51 -14.23 1.69
C LEU A 45 2.66 -14.26 0.42
N LEU A 46 2.58 -13.15 -0.31
CA LEU A 46 1.66 -13.00 -1.44
C LEU A 46 2.34 -13.08 -2.80
N PHE A 47 3.65 -12.87 -2.88
CA PHE A 47 4.36 -12.77 -4.15
C PHE A 47 5.50 -13.80 -4.26
N THR A 48 5.92 -14.06 -5.50
CA THR A 48 7.08 -14.91 -5.79
C THR A 48 8.40 -14.19 -5.50
N GLU A 49 9.50 -14.95 -5.44
CA GLU A 49 10.84 -14.39 -5.21
C GLU A 49 11.17 -13.27 -6.21
N GLY A 50 11.82 -12.22 -5.71
CA GLY A 50 12.25 -11.05 -6.51
C GLY A 50 11.23 -9.92 -6.61
N VAL A 51 10.01 -10.07 -6.08
CA VAL A 51 9.00 -8.98 -6.09
C VAL A 51 9.20 -8.05 -4.90
N GLN A 52 9.49 -6.78 -5.20
CA GLN A 52 9.55 -5.70 -4.22
C GLN A 52 8.17 -5.08 -4.05
N VAL A 53 7.79 -4.79 -2.80
CA VAL A 53 6.50 -4.22 -2.43
C VAL A 53 6.74 -2.89 -1.73
N ALA A 54 6.10 -1.84 -2.23
CA ALA A 54 5.96 -0.56 -1.56
C ALA A 54 4.48 -0.35 -1.19
N LEU A 55 4.23 0.17 0.00
CA LEU A 55 2.88 0.43 0.51
C LEU A 55 2.79 1.87 0.98
N TYR A 56 1.71 2.54 0.62
CA TYR A 56 1.29 3.78 1.26
C TYR A 56 0.06 3.47 2.13
N PRO A 57 0.21 3.30 3.46
CA PRO A 57 -0.89 2.91 4.31
C PRO A 57 -1.82 4.10 4.53
N SER A 58 -2.99 4.07 3.91
CA SER A 58 -4.10 5.00 4.19
C SER A 58 -5.38 4.20 4.42
N VAL A 59 -6.19 4.63 5.39
CA VAL A 59 -7.53 4.10 5.56
C VAL A 59 -8.49 5.04 4.87
N VAL A 60 -9.01 4.59 3.74
CA VAL A 60 -9.92 5.37 2.90
C VAL A 60 -11.29 4.71 2.88
N PRO A 61 -12.37 5.51 2.90
CA PRO A 61 -13.70 5.06 2.50
C PRO A 61 -13.67 4.27 1.18
N PRO A 62 -14.59 3.32 0.97
CA PRO A 62 -14.59 2.50 -0.25
C PRO A 62 -14.62 3.31 -1.56
N ASP A 63 -15.30 4.44 -1.55
CA ASP A 63 -15.39 5.42 -2.64
C ASP A 63 -14.09 6.19 -2.88
N GLN A 64 -13.23 6.32 -1.87
CA GLN A 64 -11.92 6.99 -1.95
C GLN A 64 -10.77 6.02 -2.23
N ALA A 65 -11.03 4.71 -2.27
CA ALA A 65 -10.02 3.70 -2.60
C ALA A 65 -9.54 3.79 -4.05
N GLU A 66 -10.42 4.20 -4.97
CA GLU A 66 -10.07 4.41 -6.38
C GLU A 66 -9.13 5.61 -6.54
N GLU A 67 -9.45 6.74 -5.90
CA GLU A 67 -8.61 7.95 -5.89
C GLU A 67 -7.23 7.69 -5.24
N ALA A 68 -7.18 6.91 -4.15
CA ALA A 68 -5.91 6.53 -3.52
C ALA A 68 -5.03 5.61 -4.39
N ILE A 69 -5.64 4.83 -5.29
CA ILE A 69 -4.89 4.02 -6.27
C ILE A 69 -4.33 4.93 -7.35
N ASP A 70 -5.12 5.87 -7.87
CA ASP A 70 -4.69 6.82 -8.90
C ASP A 70 -3.55 7.72 -8.38
N GLU A 71 -3.65 8.26 -7.15
CA GLU A 71 -2.56 9.02 -6.53
C GLU A 71 -1.29 8.19 -6.36
N LEU A 72 -1.42 6.90 -6.01
CA LEU A 72 -0.28 6.01 -5.89
C LEU A 72 0.37 5.73 -7.26
N GLU A 73 -0.43 5.58 -8.31
CA GLU A 73 0.04 5.45 -9.68
C GLU A 73 0.83 6.71 -10.09
N ASP A 74 0.27 7.90 -9.90
CA ASP A 74 0.96 9.16 -10.17
C ASP A 74 2.25 9.34 -9.36
N MET A 75 2.28 8.92 -8.10
CA MET A 75 3.51 8.97 -7.29
C MET A 75 4.60 8.01 -7.79
N ILE A 76 4.23 6.85 -8.34
CA ILE A 76 5.18 5.82 -8.78
C ILE A 76 5.63 6.05 -10.22
N PHE A 77 4.75 6.56 -11.07
CA PHE A 77 4.96 6.67 -12.52
C PHE A 77 4.97 8.12 -13.04
N GLY A 78 4.58 9.10 -12.24
CA GLY A 78 4.35 10.48 -12.67
C GLY A 78 5.57 11.42 -12.65
N GLU A 79 6.78 10.95 -12.38
CA GLU A 79 8.00 11.75 -12.61
C GLU A 79 8.53 11.61 -14.05
N GLU A 80 7.68 11.87 -15.04
CA GLU A 80 8.09 12.16 -16.42
C GLU A 80 7.38 13.43 -16.96
N GLU A 81 7.80 14.61 -16.47
CA GLU A 81 7.78 15.86 -17.26
C GLU A 81 9.20 16.42 -17.44
#